data_AF-A0A4Y2N757-F1
#
_entry.id   AF-A0A4Y2N757-F1
#
_cell.length_a   1.000
_cell.length_b   1.000
_cell.length_c   1.000
_cell.angle_alpha   90.00
_cell.angle_beta   90.00
_cell.angle_gamma   90.00
#
_symmetry.space_group_name_H-M   'P 1'
#
loop_
_entity.id
_entity.type
_entity.pdbx_description
1 polymer ?
#
loop_
_entity_poly.entity_id
_entity_poly.type
_entity_poly.pdbx_seq_one_letter_code
_entity_poly.pdbx_strand_id
1 'polypeptide(L)'
;MVVRRQRETSEECQARLQANAKRSEEPRHSACASNAVQWSLSVYKYNSNCVYESESTVNIRSISCICSLCGAKKWLSESLGLCCSNEKVQLSMLQELPEPLKSLLIGTASDSTHFLKTFKLIILHFV
;
A
#
# COMPACT_ATOMS: atom_id res chain seq x y z
N MET A 1 16.14 -32.72 -41.83
CA MET A 1 17.45 -32.04 -41.87
C MET A 1 17.79 -31.59 -40.44
N VAL A 2 18.65 -32.33 -39.74
CA VAL A 2 19.00 -32.03 -38.33
C VAL A 2 20.03 -30.92 -38.31
N VAL A 3 19.66 -29.74 -37.83
CA VAL A 3 20.62 -28.63 -37.61
C VAL A 3 21.46 -29.00 -36.40
N ARG A 4 22.66 -29.54 -36.64
CA ARG A 4 23.68 -29.71 -35.60
C ARG A 4 24.20 -28.31 -35.25
N ARG A 5 23.97 -27.84 -34.02
CA ARG A 5 24.64 -26.65 -33.50
C ARG A 5 26.15 -26.92 -33.57
N GLN A 6 26.88 -26.15 -34.37
CA GLN A 6 28.34 -26.22 -34.40
C GLN A 6 28.88 -25.92 -32.99
N ARG A 7 29.93 -26.62 -32.57
CA ARG A 7 30.61 -26.30 -31.31
C ARG A 7 31.30 -24.96 -31.50
N GLU A 8 30.95 -23.98 -30.66
CA GLU A 8 31.68 -22.72 -30.57
C GLU A 8 33.16 -23.00 -30.31
N THR A 9 34.03 -22.27 -30.99
CA THR A 9 35.46 -22.25 -30.70
C THR A 9 35.73 -21.58 -29.36
N SER A 10 36.91 -21.82 -28.79
CA SER A 10 37.30 -21.19 -27.51
C SER A 10 37.31 -19.66 -27.60
N GLU A 11 37.69 -19.13 -28.77
CA GLU A 11 37.75 -17.70 -29.04
C GLU A 11 36.35 -17.09 -29.14
N GLU A 12 35.41 -17.75 -29.83
CA GLU A 12 34.01 -17.33 -29.88
C GLU A 12 33.34 -17.36 -28.49
N CYS A 13 33.62 -18.42 -27.70
CA CYS A 13 33.19 -18.48 -26.30
C CYS A 13 33.72 -17.30 -25.50
N GLN A 14 35.02 -16.99 -25.62
CA GLN A 14 35.66 -15.91 -24.88
C GLN A 14 35.15 -14.54 -25.31
N ALA A 15 34.95 -14.32 -26.62
CA ALA A 15 34.37 -13.09 -27.16
C ALA A 15 32.92 -12.89 -26.67
N ARG A 16 32.11 -13.96 -26.64
CA ARG A 16 30.75 -13.93 -26.10
C ARG A 16 30.73 -13.61 -24.60
N LEU A 17 31.64 -14.21 -23.84
CA LEU A 17 31.78 -13.94 -22.40
C LEU A 17 32.22 -12.49 -22.13
N GLN A 18 33.19 -11.97 -22.90
CA GLN A 18 33.62 -10.57 -22.80
C GLN A 18 32.51 -9.60 -23.21
N ALA A 19 31.76 -9.89 -24.26
CA ALA A 19 30.62 -9.07 -24.68
C ALA A 19 29.49 -9.05 -23.64
N ASN A 20 29.20 -10.20 -23.01
CA ASN A 20 28.23 -10.28 -21.92
C ASN A 20 28.69 -9.56 -20.65
N ALA A 21 29.99 -9.63 -20.32
CA ALA A 21 30.57 -8.89 -19.21
C ALA A 21 30.45 -7.38 -19.43
N LYS A 22 30.85 -6.89 -20.61
CA LYS A 22 30.71 -5.47 -20.99
C LYS A 22 29.25 -4.98 -20.95
N ARG A 23 28.31 -5.78 -21.48
CA ARG A 23 26.86 -5.50 -21.39
C ARG A 23 26.33 -5.47 -19.96
N SER A 24 26.98 -6.19 -19.03
CA SER A 24 26.58 -6.18 -17.62
C SER A 24 27.16 -4.99 -16.84
N GLU A 25 28.26 -4.41 -17.30
CA GLU A 25 28.92 -3.22 -16.71
C GLU A 25 28.33 -1.91 -17.24
N GLU A 26 27.74 -1.92 -18.44
CA GLU A 26 26.95 -0.78 -18.93
C GLU A 26 25.82 -0.48 -17.93
N PRO A 27 25.64 0.80 -17.53
CA PRO A 27 24.53 1.19 -16.67
C PRO A 27 23.22 0.71 -17.29
N ARG A 28 22.57 -0.26 -16.64
CA ARG A 28 21.24 -0.73 -17.02
C ARG A 28 20.22 0.33 -16.61
N HIS A 29 20.35 1.55 -17.11
CA HIS A 29 19.25 2.49 -17.20
C HIS A 29 18.31 1.96 -18.30
N SER A 30 17.68 0.80 -18.06
CA SER A 30 16.50 0.46 -18.83
C SER A 30 15.50 1.56 -18.53
N ALA A 31 15.08 2.32 -19.53
CA ALA A 31 13.96 3.25 -19.41
C ALA A 31 12.75 2.44 -18.95
N CYS A 32 12.51 2.43 -17.64
CA CYS A 32 11.34 1.82 -17.07
C CYS A 32 10.19 2.73 -17.48
N ALA A 33 9.36 2.25 -18.41
CA ALA A 33 8.18 2.93 -18.90
C ALA A 33 8.41 4.26 -19.63
N SER A 34 8.27 4.21 -20.96
CA SER A 34 8.25 5.39 -21.83
C SER A 34 6.96 6.22 -21.71
N ASN A 35 6.00 5.79 -20.87
CA ASN A 35 4.63 6.31 -20.86
C ASN A 35 3.88 5.97 -19.54
N ALA A 36 3.03 6.90 -19.08
CA ALA A 36 2.32 6.87 -17.78
C ALA A 36 1.51 5.59 -17.50
N VAL A 37 0.92 4.97 -18.52
CA VAL A 37 0.14 3.73 -18.39
C VAL A 37 1.01 2.54 -17.93
N GLN A 38 2.29 2.52 -18.33
CA GLN A 38 3.20 1.44 -17.93
C GLN A 38 3.70 1.63 -16.48
N TRP A 39 3.76 2.87 -15.97
CA TRP A 39 4.03 3.14 -14.55
C TRP A 39 2.90 2.66 -13.64
N SER A 40 1.63 2.83 -14.02
CA SER A 40 0.50 2.31 -13.23
C SER A 40 0.52 0.79 -13.06
N LEU A 41 1.06 0.05 -14.03
CA LEU A 41 1.22 -1.41 -13.93
C LEU A 41 2.46 -1.83 -13.12
N SER A 42 3.39 -0.91 -12.88
CA SER A 42 4.61 -1.18 -12.11
C SER A 42 4.32 -1.48 -10.63
N VAL A 43 3.16 -1.04 -10.12
CA VAL A 43 2.69 -1.41 -8.77
C VAL A 43 2.55 -2.92 -8.60
N TYR A 44 2.19 -3.64 -9.67
CA TYR A 44 2.02 -5.10 -9.63
C TYR A 44 3.34 -5.86 -9.85
N LYS A 45 4.40 -5.18 -10.32
CA LYS A 45 5.71 -5.80 -10.60
C LYS A 45 6.83 -4.82 -10.33
N TYR A 46 7.33 -4.85 -9.10
CA TYR A 46 8.49 -4.08 -8.69
C TYR A 46 9.75 -4.49 -9.48
N ASN A 47 10.54 -3.50 -9.93
CA ASN A 47 11.81 -3.70 -10.62
C ASN A 47 12.88 -2.77 -10.01
N SER A 48 13.85 -3.35 -9.31
CA SER A 48 14.91 -2.62 -8.60
C SER A 48 15.85 -1.82 -9.49
N ASN A 49 15.82 -2.02 -10.82
CA ASN A 49 16.64 -1.25 -11.76
C ASN A 49 15.97 0.06 -12.20
N CYS A 50 14.73 0.33 -11.75
CA CYS A 50 13.97 1.52 -12.09
C CYS A 50 14.18 2.63 -11.05
N VAL A 51 14.34 3.87 -11.52
CA VAL A 51 14.45 5.06 -10.66
C VAL A 51 13.07 5.66 -10.41
N TYR A 52 12.29 5.02 -9.55
CA TYR A 52 10.91 5.42 -9.24
C TYR A 52 10.79 6.82 -8.63
N GLU A 53 11.81 7.28 -7.90
CA GLU A 53 11.84 8.60 -7.25
C GLU A 53 11.77 9.78 -8.23
N SER A 54 12.24 9.56 -9.47
CA SER A 54 12.25 10.58 -10.52
C SER A 54 10.90 10.73 -11.24
N GLU A 55 9.97 9.78 -11.05
CA GLU A 55 8.72 9.75 -11.77
C GLU A 55 7.59 10.44 -10.98
N SER A 56 6.97 11.44 -11.61
CA SER A 56 5.89 12.23 -11.01
C SER A 56 4.66 11.40 -10.65
N THR A 57 4.37 10.33 -11.39
CA THR A 57 3.24 9.44 -11.12
C THR A 57 3.47 8.45 -9.98
N VAL A 58 4.73 8.16 -9.65
CA VAL A 58 5.11 7.23 -8.55
C VAL A 58 5.56 8.02 -7.30
N ASN A 59 5.61 9.35 -7.39
CA ASN A 59 6.00 10.21 -6.28
C ASN A 59 5.06 10.03 -5.08
N ILE A 60 5.51 9.23 -4.13
CA ILE A 60 4.90 9.13 -2.80
C ILE A 60 5.11 10.50 -2.15
N ARG A 61 4.04 11.30 -2.14
CA ARG A 61 4.04 12.68 -1.68
C ARG A 61 4.71 12.80 -0.30
N SER A 62 5.32 13.95 0.00
CA SER A 62 6.00 14.15 1.29
C SER A 62 5.05 14.02 2.48
N ILE A 63 5.52 13.34 3.54
CA ILE A 63 4.79 13.15 4.80
C ILE A 63 4.80 14.45 5.63
N SER A 64 3.93 15.37 5.25
CA SER A 64 3.92 16.76 5.72
C SER A 64 2.67 17.13 6.51
N CYS A 65 1.62 16.33 6.40
CA CYS A 65 0.38 16.56 7.11
C CYS A 65 0.48 15.97 8.52
N ILE A 66 -0.10 16.64 9.51
CA ILE A 66 -0.18 16.11 10.88
C ILE A 66 -1.58 15.53 11.08
N CYS A 67 -1.66 14.32 11.61
CA CYS A 67 -2.92 13.70 11.99
C CYS A 67 -3.48 14.40 13.23
N SER A 68 -4.73 14.84 13.17
CA SER A 68 -5.40 15.47 14.30
C SER A 68 -5.71 14.50 15.46
N LEU A 69 -5.78 13.20 15.18
CA LEU A 69 -6.13 12.18 16.18
C LEU A 69 -4.92 11.72 17.00
N CYS A 70 -3.76 11.52 16.37
CA CYS A 70 -2.57 10.98 17.02
C CYS A 70 -1.33 11.85 16.94
N GLY A 71 -1.38 13.00 16.26
CA GLY A 71 -0.23 13.89 16.06
C GLY A 71 0.87 13.31 15.15
N ALA A 72 0.69 12.10 14.61
CA ALA A 72 1.65 11.50 13.69
C ALA A 72 1.69 12.25 12.35
N LYS A 73 2.86 12.26 11.71
CA LYS A 73 2.97 12.69 10.31
C LYS A 73 2.22 11.68 9.44
N LYS A 74 1.43 12.18 8.50
CA LYS A 74 0.63 11.41 7.55
C LYS A 74 0.79 11.93 6.13
N TRP A 75 0.43 11.12 5.14
CA TRP A 75 0.29 11.59 3.76
C TRP A 75 -0.99 12.39 3.57
N LEU A 76 -0.98 13.32 2.60
CA LEU A 76 -2.16 14.16 2.31
C LEU A 76 -3.39 13.32 1.92
N SER A 77 -3.17 12.25 1.15
CA SER A 77 -4.20 11.33 0.66
C SER A 77 -4.30 10.04 1.47
N GLU A 78 -3.73 10.00 2.68
CA GLU A 78 -3.83 8.84 3.55
C GLU A 78 -5.25 8.71 4.12
N SER A 79 -5.80 7.50 4.09
CA SER A 79 -7.08 7.19 4.73
C SER A 79 -7.04 7.52 6.22
N LEU A 80 -8.15 8.06 6.74
CA LEU A 80 -8.33 8.28 8.18
C LEU A 80 -8.06 6.99 8.94
N GLY A 81 -7.25 7.07 9.99
CA GLY A 81 -6.95 5.93 10.86
C GLY A 81 -5.73 5.09 10.45
N LEU A 82 -5.19 5.22 9.23
CA LEU A 82 -4.06 4.38 8.80
C LEU A 82 -2.79 4.68 9.62
N CYS A 83 -2.42 5.97 9.77
CA CYS A 83 -1.40 6.45 10.71
C CYS A 83 -1.73 6.22 12.20
N CYS A 84 -2.97 5.86 12.51
CA CYS A 84 -3.47 5.63 13.88
C CYS A 84 -3.40 4.15 14.28
N SER A 85 -3.03 3.25 13.37
CA SER A 85 -3.12 1.79 13.56
C SER A 85 -2.16 1.22 14.60
N ASN A 86 -1.18 2.00 15.09
CA ASN A 86 -0.18 1.58 16.07
C ASN A 86 -0.54 1.95 17.52
N GLU A 87 -1.83 2.00 17.86
CA GLU A 87 -2.37 2.11 19.24
C GLU A 87 -1.95 3.36 20.05
N LYS A 88 -1.19 4.30 19.49
CA LYS A 88 -0.82 5.57 20.13
C LYS A 88 -1.83 6.70 19.92
N VAL A 89 -3.05 6.36 19.56
CA VAL A 89 -4.11 7.36 19.41
C VAL A 89 -4.81 7.45 20.74
N GLN A 90 -4.54 8.54 21.45
CA GLN A 90 -5.37 8.92 22.57
C GLN A 90 -6.69 9.43 21.98
N LEU A 91 -7.58 8.50 21.64
CA LEU A 91 -8.97 8.84 21.33
C LEU A 91 -9.49 9.60 22.56
N SER A 92 -10.02 10.80 22.33
CA SER A 92 -10.75 11.52 23.38
C SER A 92 -11.72 10.53 24.01
N MET A 93 -11.76 10.46 25.34
CA MET A 93 -12.73 9.62 26.04
C MET A 93 -14.10 9.87 25.40
N LEU A 94 -14.73 8.79 24.91
CA LEU A 94 -16.08 8.87 24.39
C LEU A 94 -16.90 9.61 25.43
N GLN A 95 -17.50 10.73 25.02
CA GLN A 95 -18.38 11.48 25.89
C GLN A 95 -19.42 10.51 26.44
N GLU A 96 -19.68 10.60 27.74
CA GLU A 96 -20.63 9.72 28.40
C GLU A 96 -21.96 9.78 27.63
N LEU A 97 -22.45 8.61 27.24
CA LEU A 97 -23.65 8.51 26.41
C LEU A 97 -24.80 9.20 27.16
N PRO A 98 -25.58 10.08 26.51
CA PRO A 98 -26.68 10.77 27.18
C PRO A 98 -27.76 9.77 27.60
N GLU A 99 -28.41 10.01 28.74
CA GLU A 99 -29.66 9.28 29.07
C GLU A 99 -30.80 9.74 28.14
N PRO A 100 -31.71 8.86 27.72
CA PRO A 100 -31.90 7.47 28.13
C PRO A 100 -31.05 6.43 27.37
N LEU A 101 -30.22 6.85 26.40
CA LEU A 101 -29.48 5.91 25.56
C LEU A 101 -28.50 5.06 26.35
N LYS A 102 -27.88 5.64 27.39
CA LYS A 102 -26.97 4.94 28.29
C LYS A 102 -27.67 3.79 29.03
N SER A 103 -28.78 4.05 29.71
CA SER A 103 -29.53 2.99 30.41
C SER A 103 -30.11 1.94 29.45
N LEU A 104 -30.55 2.36 28.25
CA LEU A 104 -31.00 1.45 27.20
C LEU A 104 -29.88 0.51 26.72
N LEU A 105 -28.67 1.04 26.53
CA LEU A 105 -27.52 0.27 26.07
C LEU A 105 -26.95 -0.66 27.15
N ILE A 106 -26.94 -0.23 28.41
CA ILE A 106 -26.41 -1.03 29.55
C ILE A 106 -27.39 -2.15 29.95
N GLY A 107 -28.69 -2.00 29.65
CA GLY A 107 -29.69 -3.01 30.02
C GLY A 107 -30.43 -2.74 31.32
N THR A 108 -30.31 -1.53 31.87
CA THR A 108 -30.91 -1.18 33.17
C THR A 108 -32.33 -0.63 33.06
N ALA A 109 -32.79 -0.27 31.86
CA ALA A 109 -34.14 0.21 31.62
C ALA A 109 -35.06 -0.93 31.18
N SER A 110 -36.37 -0.79 31.43
CA SER A 110 -37.39 -1.76 30.99
C SER A 110 -37.35 -2.03 29.49
N ASP A 111 -37.06 -0.98 28.72
CA ASP A 111 -37.14 -0.97 27.27
C ASP A 111 -35.83 -1.40 26.60
N SER A 112 -34.79 -1.67 27.39
CA SER A 112 -33.46 -2.05 26.89
C SER A 112 -33.50 -3.32 26.03
N THR A 113 -34.37 -4.28 26.36
CA THR A 113 -34.48 -5.55 25.61
C THR A 113 -34.93 -5.32 24.17
N HIS A 114 -35.95 -4.49 23.97
CA HIS A 114 -36.44 -4.12 22.66
C HIS A 114 -35.41 -3.30 21.89
N PHE A 115 -34.83 -2.29 22.55
CA PHE A 115 -33.80 -1.42 21.97
C PHE A 115 -32.59 -2.24 21.46
N LEU A 116 -32.02 -3.11 22.30
CA LEU A 116 -30.86 -3.92 21.93
C LEU A 116 -31.17 -4.94 20.83
N LYS A 117 -32.39 -5.49 20.80
CA LYS A 117 -32.82 -6.40 19.73
C LYS A 117 -32.90 -5.67 18.38
N THR A 118 -33.49 -4.48 18.35
CA THR A 118 -33.53 -3.63 17.17
C THR A 118 -32.13 -3.21 16.73
N PHE A 119 -31.27 -2.81 17.67
CA PHE A 119 -29.90 -2.41 17.37
C PHE A 119 -29.07 -3.56 16.78
N LYS A 120 -29.20 -4.78 17.33
CA LYS A 120 -28.56 -5.99 16.78
C LYS A 120 -29.04 -6.30 15.35
N LEU A 121 -30.33 -6.16 15.08
CA LEU A 121 -30.89 -6.36 13.75
C LEU A 121 -30.37 -5.34 12.74
N ILE A 122 -30.22 -4.08 13.15
CA ILE A 122 -29.64 -3.02 12.31
C ILE A 122 -28.19 -3.35 11.98
N ILE A 123 -27.35 -3.67 12.97
CA ILE A 123 -25.93 -3.99 12.72
C ILE A 123 -25.79 -5.20 11.77
N LEU A 124 -26.59 -6.25 11.96
CA LEU A 124 -26.57 -7.45 11.11
C LEU A 124 -27.07 -7.20 9.68
N HIS A 125 -27.77 -6.09 9.43
CA HIS A 125 -28.24 -5.73 8.09
C HIS A 125 -27.24 -4.83 7.33
N PHE A 126 -26.29 -4.21 8.03
CA PHE A 126 -25.28 -3.31 7.46
C PHE A 126 -23.88 -3.94 7.34
N VAL A 127 -23.71 -5.20 7.76
CA VAL A 127 -22.52 -6.04 7.57
C VAL A 127 -22.85 -7.15 6.57
#